data_AF-A0A1G9NMV9-F1
#
_entry.id   AF-A0A1G9NMV9-F1
#
_cell.length_a   1.000
_cell.length_b   1.000
_cell.length_c   1.000
_cell.angle_alpha   90.00
_cell.angle_beta   90.00
_cell.angle_gamma   90.00
#
_symmetry.space_group_name_H-M   'P 1'
#
loop_
_entity.id
_entity.type
_entity.pdbx_description
1 polymer ?
#
loop_
_entity_poly.entity_id
_entity_poly.type
_entity_poly.pdbx_seq_one_letter_code
_entity_poly.pdbx_strand_id
1 'polypeptide(L)'
;MYTPEQFLHKRPSGTKAELDTFVKTKIKEFFETYSLDDSLEYLWRMIQQSFYTKRSVLPNDERANLIAFYEYLHTLILAANIVNDELKK
;
A
#
# COMPACT_ATOMS: atom_id res chain seq x y z
N MET A 1 14.80 -8.63 12.89
CA MET A 1 13.64 -9.50 12.59
C MET A 1 12.41 -8.62 12.70
N TYR A 2 11.66 -8.43 11.61
CA TYR A 2 10.41 -7.66 11.62
C TYR A 2 9.29 -8.53 12.20
N THR A 3 8.43 -7.96 13.06
CA THR A 3 7.29 -8.71 13.62
C THR A 3 6.16 -8.77 12.59
N PRO A 4 5.39 -9.87 12.49
CA PRO A 4 4.25 -9.97 11.56
C PRO A 4 3.22 -8.84 11.72
N GLU A 5 3.15 -8.26 12.92
CA GLU A 5 2.30 -7.13 13.28
C GLU A 5 2.64 -5.83 12.53
N GLN A 6 3.88 -5.68 12.03
CA GLN A 6 4.29 -4.48 11.30
C GLN A 6 3.65 -4.38 9.91
N PHE A 7 3.26 -5.51 9.30
CA PHE A 7 2.67 -5.54 7.96
C PHE A 7 1.15 -5.70 7.97
N LEU A 8 0.57 -6.02 9.13
CA LEU A 8 -0.87 -6.14 9.34
C LEU A 8 -1.43 -4.79 9.81
N HIS A 9 -1.58 -3.85 8.87
CA HIS A 9 -2.30 -2.61 9.16
C HIS A 9 -3.70 -2.97 9.68
N LYS A 10 -4.03 -2.51 10.89
CA LYS A 10 -5.38 -2.69 11.45
C LYS A 10 -6.37 -2.03 10.49
N ARG A 11 -7.47 -2.74 10.17
CA ARG A 11 -8.54 -2.16 9.36
C ARG A 11 -9.03 -0.87 10.05
N PRO A 12 -9.08 0.26 9.35
CA PRO A 12 -9.60 1.51 9.92
C PRO A 12 -11.04 1.29 10.43
N SER A 13 -11.32 1.84 11.61
CA SER A 13 -12.63 1.79 12.27
C SER A 13 -12.97 3.17 12.82
N GLY A 14 -14.27 3.46 12.93
CA GLY A 14 -14.76 4.76 13.38
C GLY A 14 -16.14 5.07 12.85
N THR A 15 -16.57 6.31 13.05
CA THR A 15 -17.78 6.88 12.46
C THR A 15 -17.64 7.00 10.94
N LYS A 16 -18.78 7.14 10.23
CA LYS A 16 -18.78 7.33 8.78
C LYS A 16 -17.93 8.55 8.36
N ALA A 17 -18.03 9.66 9.09
CA ALA A 17 -17.27 10.87 8.79
C ALA A 17 -15.74 10.67 8.94
N GLU A 18 -15.32 9.90 9.94
CA GLU A 18 -13.90 9.56 10.15
C GLU A 18 -13.38 8.65 9.03
N LEU A 19 -14.18 7.67 8.62
CA LEU A 19 -13.83 6.78 7.50
C LEU A 19 -13.79 7.53 6.16
N ASP A 20 -14.74 8.42 5.89
CA ASP A 20 -14.73 9.27 4.69
C ASP A 20 -13.48 10.16 4.65
N THR A 21 -13.12 10.75 5.79
CA THR A 21 -11.91 11.58 5.91
C THR A 21 -10.66 10.74 5.67
N PHE A 22 -10.58 9.56 6.29
CA PHE A 22 -9.49 8.62 6.07
C PHE A 22 -9.34 8.26 4.58
N VAL A 23 -10.44 7.88 3.92
CA VAL A 23 -10.44 7.49 2.50
C VAL A 23 -9.91 8.62 1.62
N LYS A 24 -10.49 9.83 1.75
CA LYS A 24 -10.10 10.99 0.92
C LYS A 24 -8.63 11.35 1.11
N THR A 25 -8.17 11.35 2.36
CA THR A 25 -6.78 11.65 2.70
C THR A 25 -5.85 10.60 2.11
N LYS A 26 -6.11 9.31 2.30
CA LYS A 26 -5.20 8.24 1.86
C LYS A 26 -5.15 8.05 0.36
N ILE A 27 -6.26 8.21 -0.36
CA ILE A 27 -6.26 8.20 -1.83
C ILE A 27 -5.42 9.37 -2.35
N LYS A 28 -5.62 10.58 -1.81
CA LYS A 28 -4.89 11.77 -2.23
C LYS A 28 -3.39 11.63 -1.95
N GLU A 29 -3.02 11.31 -0.70
CA GLU A 29 -1.62 11.15 -0.27
C GLU A 29 -0.88 10.12 -1.12
N PHE A 30 -1.54 9.01 -1.49
CA PHE A 30 -0.91 7.99 -2.32
C PHE A 30 -0.47 8.54 -3.68
N PHE A 31 -1.37 9.20 -4.41
CA PHE A 31 -1.07 9.72 -5.75
C PHE A 31 -0.23 11.00 -5.76
N GLU A 32 -0.17 11.72 -4.63
CA GLU A 32 0.81 12.81 -4.44
C GLU A 32 2.22 12.28 -4.18
N THR A 33 2.34 11.10 -3.55
CA THR A 33 3.64 10.49 -3.21
C THR A 33 4.19 9.62 -4.34
N TYR A 34 3.32 8.82 -4.97
CA TYR A 34 3.68 7.88 -6.03
C TYR A 34 2.89 8.22 -7.29
N SER A 35 3.61 8.61 -8.34
CA SER A 35 2.99 8.74 -9.66
C SER A 35 2.49 7.36 -10.15
N LEU A 36 1.63 7.36 -11.17
CA LEU A 36 1.13 6.11 -11.76
C LEU A 36 2.27 5.29 -12.37
N ASP A 37 3.20 5.95 -13.06
CA ASP A 37 4.35 5.28 -13.69
C ASP A 37 5.27 4.65 -12.63
N ASP A 38 5.57 5.39 -11.56
CA ASP A 38 6.37 4.86 -10.44
C ASP A 38 5.65 3.69 -9.76
N SER A 39 4.34 3.80 -9.57
CA SER A 39 3.53 2.74 -8.96
C SER A 39 3.59 1.45 -9.77
N LEU A 40 3.54 1.53 -11.10
CA LEU A 40 3.68 0.38 -11.99
C LEU A 40 5.07 -0.26 -11.86
N GLU A 41 6.12 0.56 -11.79
CA GLU A 41 7.48 0.07 -11.61
C GLU A 41 7.66 -0.63 -10.26
N TYR A 42 7.20 -0.03 -9.16
CA TYR A 42 7.29 -0.62 -7.83
C TYR A 42 6.49 -1.92 -7.72
N LEU A 43 5.28 -1.98 -8.30
CA LEU A 43 4.49 -3.21 -8.38
C LEU A 43 5.23 -4.32 -9.14
N TRP A 44 5.85 -3.98 -10.28
CA TRP A 44 6.63 -4.92 -11.06
C TRP A 44 7.85 -5.43 -10.28
N ARG A 45 8.59 -4.54 -9.62
CA ARG A 45 9.72 -4.90 -8.76
C ARG A 45 9.31 -5.81 -7.60
N MET A 46 8.15 -5.57 -6.98
CA MET A 46 7.60 -6.46 -5.97
C MET A 46 7.38 -7.88 -6.52
N ILE A 47 6.72 -8.01 -7.68
CA ILE A 47 6.49 -9.31 -8.34
C ILE A 47 7.81 -9.99 -8.66
N GLN A 48 8.78 -9.25 -9.19
CA GLN A 48 10.11 -9.77 -9.49
C GLN A 48 10.79 -10.35 -8.26
N GLN A 49 10.70 -9.68 -7.11
CA GLN A 49 11.27 -10.19 -5.86
C GLN A 49 10.50 -11.38 -5.29
N SER A 50 9.16 -11.40 -5.40
CA SER A 50 8.36 -12.52 -4.90
C SER A 50 8.60 -13.82 -5.68
N PHE A 51 8.81 -13.75 -7.00
CA PHE A 51 8.83 -14.94 -7.86
C PHE A 51 10.17 -15.23 -8.55
N TYR A 52 11.04 -14.23 -8.70
CA TYR A 52 12.28 -14.33 -9.50
C TYR A 52 13.55 -14.05 -8.68
N THR A 53 13.47 -14.14 -7.34
CA THR A 53 14.52 -13.84 -6.35
C THR A 53 15.86 -14.54 -6.60
N LYS A 54 15.88 -15.64 -7.35
CA LYS A 54 17.13 -16.36 -7.69
C LYS A 54 18.06 -15.58 -8.63
N ARG A 55 17.59 -14.51 -9.29
CA ARG A 55 18.39 -13.72 -10.25
C ARG A 55 19.00 -12.44 -9.69
N SER A 56 18.37 -11.82 -8.68
CA SER A 56 18.83 -10.53 -8.13
C SER A 56 18.16 -10.26 -6.79
N VAL A 57 18.95 -10.26 -5.72
CA VAL A 57 18.54 -9.76 -4.41
C VAL A 57 18.68 -8.25 -4.41
N LEU A 58 17.63 -7.52 -4.06
CA LEU A 58 17.71 -6.06 -4.03
C LEU A 58 18.66 -5.56 -2.94
N PRO A 59 19.39 -4.46 -3.24
CA PRO A 59 20.06 -3.62 -2.23
C PRO A 59 19.12 -3.20 -1.08
N ASN A 60 19.69 -2.86 0.06
CA ASN A 60 18.93 -2.57 1.29
C ASN A 60 18.04 -1.32 1.16
N ASP A 61 18.52 -0.31 0.45
CA ASP A 61 17.79 0.93 0.13
C ASP A 61 16.61 0.66 -0.81
N GLU A 62 16.83 -0.10 -1.89
CA GLU A 62 15.74 -0.49 -2.80
C GLU A 62 14.67 -1.34 -2.11
N ARG A 63 15.11 -2.22 -1.19
CA ARG A 63 14.20 -3.00 -0.35
C ARG A 63 13.39 -2.12 0.62
N ALA A 64 14.02 -1.13 1.24
CA ALA A 64 13.34 -0.19 2.12
C ALA A 64 12.28 0.61 1.35
N ASN A 65 12.60 1.06 0.13
CA ASN A 65 11.67 1.76 -0.76
C ASN A 65 10.48 0.88 -1.13
N LEU A 66 10.70 -0.40 -1.46
CA LEU A 66 9.60 -1.33 -1.75
C LEU A 66 8.70 -1.59 -0.54
N ILE A 67 9.28 -1.69 0.65
CA ILE A 67 8.51 -1.86 1.89
C ILE A 67 7.64 -0.61 2.12
N ALA A 68 8.22 0.58 2.01
CA ALA A 68 7.48 1.83 2.15
C ALA A 68 6.35 1.96 1.10
N PHE A 69 6.63 1.62 -0.17
CA PHE A 69 5.61 1.58 -1.21
C PHE A 69 4.48 0.61 -0.85
N TYR A 70 4.81 -0.60 -0.40
CA TYR A 70 3.82 -1.60 0.00
C TYR A 70 2.92 -1.11 1.15
N GLU A 71 3.47 -0.42 2.16
CA GLU A 71 2.68 0.14 3.27
C GLU A 71 1.66 1.19 2.79
N TYR A 72 2.08 2.07 1.87
CA TYR A 72 1.19 3.05 1.24
C TYR A 72 0.13 2.37 0.37
N LEU A 73 0.52 1.40 -0.45
CA LEU A 73 -0.39 0.65 -1.32
C LEU A 73 -1.41 -0.13 -0.51
N HIS A 74 -0.99 -0.77 0.58
CA HIS A 74 -1.90 -1.51 1.44
C HIS A 74 -2.92 -0.58 2.10
N THR A 75 -2.50 0.60 2.54
CA THR A 75 -3.40 1.62 3.08
C THR A 75 -4.39 2.13 2.02
N LEU A 76 -3.95 2.29 0.77
CA LEU A 76 -4.83 2.62 -0.36
C LEU A 76 -5.87 1.53 -0.62
N ILE A 77 -5.47 0.25 -0.58
CA ILE A 77 -6.38 -0.89 -0.75
C ILE A 77 -7.45 -0.90 0.36
N LEU A 78 -7.06 -0.60 1.61
CA LEU A 78 -8.01 -0.48 2.72
C LEU A 78 -9.00 0.68 2.50
N ALA A 79 -8.54 1.83 2.02
CA ALA A 79 -9.41 2.95 1.68
C ALA A 79 -10.39 2.60 0.54
N ALA A 80 -9.90 1.95 -0.53
CA ALA A 80 -10.73 1.51 -1.65
C ALA A 80 -11.78 0.47 -1.23
N ASN A 81 -11.42 -0.43 -0.31
CA ASN A 81 -12.34 -1.42 0.25
C ASN A 81 -13.52 -0.75 0.98
N ILE A 82 -13.26 0.29 1.78
CA ILE A 82 -14.31 1.09 2.44
C ILE A 82 -15.27 1.67 1.40
N VAL A 83 -14.75 2.34 0.35
CA VAL A 83 -15.58 2.92 -0.73
C VAL A 83 -16.44 1.85 -1.38
N ASN A 84 -15.87 0.69 -1.70
CA ASN A 84 -16.60 -0.40 -2.31
C ASN A 84 -17.71 -0.97 -1.40
N ASP A 85 -17.48 -1.05 -0.10
CA ASP A 85 -18.50 -1.46 0.87
C ASP A 85 -19.63 -0.44 0.98
N GLU A 86 -19.37 0.85 0.74
CA GLU A 86 -20.41 1.88 0.63
C GLU A 86 -21.24 1.77 -0.65
N LEU A 87 -20.60 1.49 -1.80
CA LEU A 87 -21.28 1.35 -3.09
C LEU A 87 -22.21 0.13 -3.16
N LYS A 88 -22.00 -0.86 -2.29
CA LYS A 88 -22.84 -2.08 -2.20
C LYS A 88 -24.10 -1.88 -1.34
N LYS A 89 -24.22 -0.77 -0.62
CA LYS A 89 -25.40 -0.43 0.20
C LYS A 89 -26.41 0.37 -0.62
#